data_AF-A0A699ZZC8-F1
#
_entry.id   AF-A0A699ZZC8-F1
#
_cell.length_a   1.000
_cell.length_b   1.000
_cell.length_c   1.000
_cell.angle_alpha   90.00
_cell.angle_beta   90.00
_cell.angle_gamma   90.00
#
_symmetry.space_group_name_H-M   'P 1'
#
loop_
_entity.id
_entity.type
_entity.pdbx_description
1 polymer ?
#
loop_
_entity_poly.entity_id
_entity_poly.type
_entity_poly.pdbx_seq_one_letter_code
_entity_poly.pdbx_strand_id
1 'polypeptide(L)'
;MDASGNGLAPFAPDGSMGFRARPRYLTVPELEQLLRVSPPADAFRTGFVLPDPDVDEILRVAKELEGAQLFADPAYPPDMMSDILLRGMRVMQVAMDVQFRENEQLITEVNKTEEEIKDIEQREQDAQAELDRIRLLLDKQQADGNAEELRRKYEASKDWQCNQAALVSGTPVAHVPPKPNPCSVLLGTAGLRNERDRDEKRLEDMEYRLKRADDALRDREDRAKDTEERLARLQEDYTDLRQTYEALRSDHAAAEAKLQIGDNTRQQDWKIERLAKENRALEVANTELRKTVQEVKTENLEVSEKIVLLDDELRKAKARELDLDARHEQLVAERGLMLTAQEELRAEVVEKMGLLDEFEARFQRQYKSVSPAAASLPVAAVLCSQ
;
A
#
# COMPACT_ATOMS: atom_id res chain seq x y z
N MET A 1 38.49 15.14 -31.99
CA MET A 1 37.59 16.30 -31.98
C MET A 1 36.43 15.88 -31.13
N ASP A 2 36.48 16.33 -29.88
CA ASP A 2 35.65 15.81 -28.80
C ASP A 2 34.38 16.65 -28.72
N ALA A 3 33.24 16.01 -28.89
CA ALA A 3 31.92 16.63 -28.73
C ALA A 3 31.24 16.03 -27.49
N SER A 4 31.67 16.49 -26.31
CA SER A 4 31.01 16.25 -25.02
C SER A 4 29.95 17.33 -24.78
N GLY A 5 28.73 17.08 -25.25
CA GLY A 5 27.54 17.87 -24.94
C GLY A 5 26.83 17.34 -23.70
N ASN A 6 26.72 18.19 -22.67
CA ASN A 6 25.93 17.98 -21.46
C ASN A 6 24.44 17.79 -21.77
N GLY A 7 23.86 16.64 -21.40
CA GLY A 7 22.41 16.41 -21.40
C GLY A 7 21.84 16.48 -19.98
N LEU A 8 21.06 17.52 -19.71
CA LEU A 8 20.25 17.69 -18.50
C LEU A 8 19.25 16.52 -18.36
N ALA A 9 19.11 15.98 -17.15
CA ALA A 9 18.10 14.97 -16.83
C ALA A 9 16.68 15.61 -16.84
N PRO A 10 15.64 14.97 -17.43
CA PRO A 10 14.30 15.53 -17.42
C PRO A 10 13.54 15.06 -16.17
N PHE A 11 13.17 16.02 -15.30
CA PHE A 11 12.29 15.81 -14.15
C PHE A 11 10.87 15.42 -14.62
N ALA A 12 10.28 14.40 -13.98
CA ALA A 12 8.84 14.15 -14.03
C ALA A 12 8.10 15.10 -13.07
N PRO A 13 6.84 15.49 -13.35
CA PRO A 13 6.11 16.51 -12.58
C PRO A 13 5.78 16.14 -11.12
N ASP A 14 6.05 14.90 -10.69
CA ASP A 14 5.55 14.35 -9.43
C ASP A 14 6.62 14.28 -8.32
N GLY A 15 7.85 14.73 -8.61
CA GLY A 15 8.93 14.81 -7.62
C GLY A 15 9.52 13.46 -7.16
N SER A 16 9.16 12.34 -7.79
CA SER A 16 9.87 11.08 -7.61
C SER A 16 11.23 11.16 -8.31
N MET A 17 12.30 10.67 -7.67
CA MET A 17 13.57 10.32 -8.34
C MET A 17 13.29 9.10 -9.21
N GLY A 18 12.56 9.31 -10.30
CA GLY A 18 12.48 8.33 -11.37
C GLY A 18 13.90 8.12 -11.85
N PHE A 19 14.42 6.91 -11.71
CA PHE A 19 15.66 6.48 -12.32
C PHE A 19 15.45 6.50 -13.84
N ARG A 20 15.39 7.69 -14.46
CA ARG A 20 15.47 7.81 -15.91
C ARG A 20 16.90 7.51 -16.26
N ALA A 21 17.12 6.29 -16.75
CA ALA A 21 18.37 5.93 -17.42
C ALA A 21 18.75 7.07 -18.37
N ARG A 22 20.03 7.46 -18.39
CA ARG A 22 20.52 8.48 -19.33
C ARG A 22 19.98 8.16 -20.71
N PRO A 23 19.43 9.15 -21.45
CA PRO A 23 18.82 8.89 -22.74
C PRO A 23 19.82 8.13 -23.61
N ARG A 24 19.47 6.90 -23.96
CA ARG A 24 20.33 6.06 -24.76
C ARG A 24 20.20 6.53 -26.20
N TYR A 25 21.32 6.89 -26.82
CA TYR A 25 21.34 7.17 -28.25
C TYR A 25 21.24 5.83 -28.99
N LEU A 26 20.12 5.61 -29.68
CA LEU A 26 19.94 4.45 -30.53
C LEU A 26 20.33 4.83 -31.96
N THR A 27 21.18 4.00 -32.57
CA THR A 27 21.53 4.14 -33.98
C THR A 27 20.38 3.66 -34.88
N VAL A 28 20.33 4.13 -36.13
CA VAL A 28 19.31 3.71 -37.10
C VAL A 28 19.19 2.18 -37.24
N PRO A 29 20.28 1.38 -37.31
CA PRO A 29 20.19 -0.08 -37.35
C PRO A 29 19.61 -0.71 -36.08
N GLU A 30 19.89 -0.14 -34.90
CA GLU A 30 19.33 -0.60 -33.63
C GLU A 30 17.83 -0.30 -33.55
N LEU A 31 17.41 0.88 -34.02
CA LEU A 31 16.00 1.24 -34.14
C LEU A 31 15.27 0.32 -35.11
N GLU A 32 15.85 -0.01 -36.26
CA GLU A 32 15.24 -0.94 -37.20
C GLU A 32 15.07 -2.35 -36.63
N GLN A 33 15.99 -2.81 -35.77
CA GLN A 33 15.86 -4.10 -35.09
C GLN A 33 14.75 -4.06 -34.04
N LEU A 34 14.69 -3.01 -33.23
CA LEU A 34 13.67 -2.83 -32.21
C LEU A 34 12.27 -2.67 -32.81
N LEU A 35 12.15 -1.95 -33.93
CA LEU A 35 10.88 -1.66 -34.56
C LEU A 35 10.35 -2.79 -35.46
N ARG A 36 10.99 -3.97 -35.49
CA ARG A 36 10.45 -5.15 -36.19
C ARG A 36 9.13 -5.63 -35.62
N VAL A 37 8.87 -5.36 -34.35
CA VAL A 37 7.62 -5.69 -33.66
C VAL A 37 6.51 -4.66 -33.91
N SER A 38 6.81 -3.61 -34.68
CA SER A 38 5.83 -2.58 -35.02
C SER A 38 4.67 -3.18 -35.84
N PRO A 39 3.41 -3.01 -35.41
CA PRO A 39 2.28 -3.49 -36.17
C PRO A 39 2.19 -2.79 -37.55
N PRO A 40 1.73 -3.50 -38.59
CA PRO A 40 1.48 -2.87 -39.88
C PRO A 40 0.41 -1.78 -39.76
N ALA A 41 0.51 -0.73 -40.59
CA ALA A 41 -0.37 0.44 -40.54
C ALA A 41 -1.87 0.08 -40.64
N ASP A 42 -2.16 -0.98 -41.38
CA ASP A 42 -3.53 -1.42 -41.65
C ASP A 42 -4.17 -2.13 -40.44
N ALA A 43 -3.36 -2.80 -39.61
CA ALA A 43 -3.84 -3.48 -38.41
C ALA A 43 -4.35 -2.48 -37.36
N PHE A 44 -3.72 -1.31 -37.25
CA PHE A 44 -4.14 -0.24 -36.35
C PHE A 44 -5.53 0.31 -36.68
N ARG A 45 -5.93 0.30 -37.96
CA ARG A 45 -7.22 0.86 -38.39
C ARG A 45 -8.40 -0.06 -38.09
N THR A 46 -8.17 -1.34 -37.86
CA THR A 46 -9.21 -2.37 -37.73
C THR A 46 -9.47 -2.82 -36.28
N GLY A 47 -8.88 -2.16 -35.28
CA GLY A 47 -9.06 -2.54 -33.87
C GLY A 47 -8.21 -3.75 -33.48
N PHE A 48 -6.89 -3.60 -33.63
CA PHE A 48 -5.91 -4.66 -33.39
C PHE A 48 -5.99 -5.26 -31.98
N VAL A 49 -5.91 -6.59 -31.88
CA VAL A 49 -5.73 -7.34 -30.64
C VAL A 49 -4.47 -8.18 -30.80
N LEU A 50 -3.45 -7.89 -29.99
CA LEU A 50 -2.19 -8.61 -30.00
C LEU A 50 -2.31 -9.95 -29.26
N PRO A 51 -1.65 -11.00 -29.74
CA PRO A 51 -1.37 -12.18 -28.93
C PRO A 51 -0.47 -11.81 -27.74
N ASP A 52 -0.73 -12.39 -26.57
CA ASP A 52 0.03 -12.17 -25.33
C ASP A 52 1.58 -12.16 -25.48
N PRO A 53 2.23 -13.08 -26.22
CA PRO A 53 3.70 -13.03 -26.37
C PRO A 53 4.21 -11.81 -27.15
N ASP A 54 3.39 -11.21 -28.01
CA ASP A 54 3.74 -10.01 -28.76
C ASP A 54 3.50 -8.74 -27.93
N VAL A 55 2.63 -8.81 -26.90
CA VAL A 55 2.37 -7.71 -25.96
C VAL A 55 3.58 -7.44 -25.08
N ASP A 56 4.16 -8.48 -24.47
CA ASP A 56 5.34 -8.36 -23.61
C ASP A 56 6.53 -7.77 -24.37
N GLU A 57 6.72 -8.21 -25.62
CA GLU A 57 7.81 -7.74 -26.46
C GLU A 57 7.60 -6.29 -26.90
N ILE A 58 6.35 -5.89 -27.23
CA ILE A 58 6.00 -4.51 -27.52
C ILE A 58 6.19 -3.60 -26.29
N LEU A 59 5.80 -4.05 -25.10
CA LEU A 59 6.02 -3.31 -23.85
C LEU A 59 7.51 -3.15 -23.53
N ARG A 60 8.30 -4.21 -23.77
CA ARG A 60 9.77 -4.16 -23.64
C ARG A 60 10.37 -3.13 -24.60
N VAL A 61 10.00 -3.19 -25.88
CA VAL A 61 10.50 -2.26 -26.90
C VAL A 61 10.04 -0.83 -26.62
N ALA A 62 8.78 -0.62 -26.21
CA ALA A 62 8.26 0.70 -25.84
C ALA A 62 9.02 1.30 -24.66
N LYS A 63 9.36 0.49 -23.65
CA LYS A 63 10.18 0.93 -22.51
C LYS A 63 11.62 1.30 -22.91
N GLU A 64 12.19 0.59 -23.88
CA GLU A 64 13.49 0.93 -24.46
C GLU A 64 13.43 2.22 -25.29
N LEU A 65 12.32 2.45 -26.02
CA LEU A 65 12.09 3.68 -26.79
C LEU A 65 11.79 4.89 -25.91
N GLU A 66 11.07 4.73 -24.80
CA GLU A 66 10.78 5.80 -23.83
C GLU A 66 12.06 6.34 -23.17
N GLY A 67 13.06 5.47 -22.98
CA GLY A 67 14.39 5.82 -22.49
C GLY A 67 15.37 6.27 -23.57
N ALA A 68 14.97 6.33 -24.84
CA ALA A 68 15.85 6.67 -25.95
C ALA A 68 15.59 8.07 -26.50
N GLN A 69 16.66 8.77 -26.90
CA GLN A 69 16.53 9.97 -27.73
C GLN A 69 16.60 9.57 -29.19
N LEU A 70 15.48 9.72 -29.89
CA LEU A 70 15.39 9.52 -31.35
C LEU A 70 15.98 10.74 -32.06
N PHE A 71 17.13 10.57 -32.70
CA PHE A 71 17.75 11.60 -33.52
C PHE A 71 17.59 11.27 -35.00
N ALA A 72 17.23 12.25 -35.81
CA ALA A 72 17.20 12.10 -37.26
C ALA A 72 18.63 12.18 -37.79
N ASP A 73 19.20 11.02 -38.15
CA ASP A 73 20.55 10.96 -38.69
C ASP A 73 20.59 11.50 -40.13
N PRO A 74 21.32 12.61 -40.40
CA PRO A 74 21.40 13.19 -41.74
C PRO A 74 22.11 12.30 -42.77
N ALA A 75 22.73 11.19 -42.34
CA ALA A 75 23.29 10.19 -43.24
C ALA A 75 22.23 9.37 -43.99
N TYR A 76 20.96 9.41 -43.58
CA TYR A 76 19.87 8.62 -44.16
C TYR A 76 18.81 9.48 -44.87
N PRO A 77 18.11 8.94 -45.90
CA PRO A 77 17.05 9.66 -46.58
C PRO A 77 15.91 10.06 -45.63
N PRO A 78 15.29 11.25 -45.82
CA PRO A 78 14.23 11.74 -44.96
C PRO A 78 12.99 10.82 -44.95
N ASP A 79 12.68 10.18 -46.07
CA ASP A 79 11.56 9.23 -46.18
C ASP A 79 11.78 8.01 -45.28
N MET A 80 12.99 7.46 -45.27
CA MET A 80 13.37 6.33 -44.41
C MET A 80 13.30 6.72 -42.93
N MET A 81 13.79 7.91 -42.57
CA MET A 81 13.68 8.37 -41.19
C MET A 81 12.25 8.64 -40.75
N SER A 82 11.41 9.17 -41.64
CA SER A 82 9.99 9.37 -41.34
C SER A 82 9.26 8.06 -41.05
N ASP A 83 9.56 6.99 -41.81
CA ASP A 83 8.95 5.68 -41.61
C ASP A 83 9.40 5.02 -40.29
N ILE A 84 10.68 5.15 -39.93
CA ILE A 84 11.20 4.68 -38.64
C ILE A 84 10.50 5.40 -37.46
N LEU A 85 10.36 6.72 -37.54
CA LEU A 85 9.67 7.50 -36.51
C LEU A 85 8.18 7.12 -36.40
N LEU A 86 7.50 6.92 -37.54
CA LEU A 86 6.11 6.49 -37.58
C LEU A 86 5.93 5.09 -36.98
N ARG A 87 6.85 4.15 -37.25
CA ARG A 87 6.85 2.82 -36.64
C ARG A 87 7.09 2.86 -35.14
N GLY A 88 8.00 3.73 -34.67
CA GLY A 88 8.22 3.95 -33.24
C GLY A 88 7.01 4.52 -32.52
N MET A 89 6.36 5.52 -33.12
CA MET A 89 5.14 6.11 -32.58
C MET A 89 4.00 5.08 -32.46
N ARG A 90 3.86 4.16 -33.43
CA ARG A 90 2.88 3.07 -33.36
C ARG A 90 3.15 2.10 -32.21
N VAL A 91 4.40 1.70 -32.00
CA VAL A 91 4.77 0.81 -30.88
C VAL A 91 4.44 1.47 -29.54
N MET A 92 4.77 2.76 -29.39
CA MET A 92 4.42 3.53 -28.18
C MET A 92 2.90 3.64 -27.98
N GLN A 93 2.15 3.86 -29.06
CA GLN A 93 0.68 3.96 -28.99
C GLN A 93 0.04 2.63 -28.55
N VAL A 94 0.50 1.49 -29.07
CA VAL A 94 0.04 0.17 -28.61
C VAL A 94 0.37 -0.04 -27.13
N ALA A 95 1.60 0.25 -26.73
CA ALA A 95 2.03 0.06 -25.34
C ALA A 95 1.18 0.89 -24.37
N MET A 96 0.84 2.13 -24.73
CA MET A 96 -0.09 2.95 -23.95
C MET A 96 -1.48 2.33 -23.88
N ASP A 97 -2.04 1.84 -25.00
CA ASP A 97 -3.37 1.22 -25.02
C ASP A 97 -3.43 -0.04 -24.13
N VAL A 98 -2.36 -0.84 -24.11
CA VAL A 98 -2.23 -2.01 -23.22
C VAL A 98 -2.20 -1.55 -21.76
N GLN A 99 -1.35 -0.57 -21.43
CA GLN A 99 -1.27 -0.02 -20.07
C GLN A 99 -2.60 0.58 -19.60
N PHE A 100 -3.34 1.26 -20.47
CA PHE A 100 -4.67 1.79 -20.14
C PHE A 100 -5.66 0.67 -19.82
N ARG A 101 -5.69 -0.40 -20.61
CA ARG A 101 -6.57 -1.55 -20.36
C ARG A 101 -6.23 -2.27 -19.06
N GLU A 102 -4.95 -2.48 -18.78
CA GLU A 102 -4.50 -3.07 -17.51
C GLU A 102 -4.87 -2.20 -16.32
N ASN A 103 -4.68 -0.87 -16.42
CA ASN A 103 -5.08 0.06 -15.38
C ASN A 103 -6.61 0.09 -15.16
N GLU A 104 -7.40 0.02 -16.23
CA GLU A 104 -8.86 -0.10 -16.11
C GLU A 104 -9.27 -1.38 -15.39
N GLN A 105 -8.64 -2.52 -15.70
CA GLN A 105 -8.87 -3.78 -15.00
C GLN A 105 -8.50 -3.67 -13.51
N LEU A 106 -7.33 -3.13 -13.19
CA LEU A 106 -6.90 -2.91 -11.81
C LEU A 106 -7.87 -2.01 -11.04
N ILE A 107 -8.39 -0.93 -11.66
CA ILE A 107 -9.39 -0.07 -11.04
C ILE A 107 -10.67 -0.86 -10.73
N THR A 108 -11.12 -1.71 -11.65
CA THR A 108 -12.31 -2.55 -11.40
C THR A 108 -12.09 -3.56 -10.28
N GLU A 109 -10.90 -4.15 -10.19
CA GLU A 109 -10.54 -5.07 -9.12
C GLU A 109 -10.48 -4.35 -7.77
N VAL A 110 -9.86 -3.17 -7.71
CA VAL A 110 -9.79 -2.35 -6.50
C VAL A 110 -11.20 -2.01 -6.00
N ASN A 111 -12.07 -1.50 -6.88
CA ASN A 111 -13.45 -1.18 -6.53
C ASN A 111 -14.20 -2.41 -5.97
N LYS A 112 -13.99 -3.58 -6.58
CA LYS A 112 -14.59 -4.84 -6.10
C LYS A 112 -14.06 -5.22 -4.71
N THR A 113 -12.75 -5.10 -4.48
CA THR A 113 -12.17 -5.39 -3.16
C THR A 113 -12.66 -4.42 -2.09
N GLU A 114 -12.89 -3.14 -2.43
CA GLU A 114 -13.48 -2.17 -1.51
C GLU A 114 -14.92 -2.51 -1.14
N GLU A 115 -15.72 -3.01 -2.09
CA GLU A 115 -17.07 -3.52 -1.83
C GLU A 115 -17.03 -4.76 -0.92
N GLU A 116 -16.14 -5.72 -1.19
CA GLU A 116 -15.98 -6.91 -0.35
C GLU A 116 -15.55 -6.56 1.10
N ILE A 117 -14.68 -5.55 1.27
CA ILE A 117 -14.30 -5.05 2.60
C ILE A 117 -15.51 -4.48 3.34
N LYS A 118 -16.33 -3.64 2.68
CA LYS A 118 -17.55 -3.08 3.28
C LYS A 118 -18.52 -4.17 3.71
N ASP A 119 -18.71 -5.20 2.89
CA ASP A 119 -19.56 -6.34 3.22
C ASP A 119 -19.04 -7.12 4.44
N ILE A 120 -17.72 -7.29 4.56
CA ILE A 120 -17.09 -7.93 5.72
C ILE A 120 -17.26 -7.08 6.98
N GLU A 121 -17.01 -5.78 6.91
CA GLU A 121 -17.20 -4.84 8.02
C GLU A 121 -18.66 -4.86 8.51
N GLN A 122 -19.62 -4.92 7.58
CA GLN A 122 -21.04 -4.98 7.93
C GLN A 122 -21.40 -6.30 8.62
N ARG A 123 -20.89 -7.44 8.14
CA ARG A 123 -21.07 -8.74 8.81
C ARG A 123 -20.43 -8.77 10.20
N GLU A 124 -19.29 -8.10 10.38
CA GLU A 124 -18.64 -8.00 11.68
C GLU A 124 -19.50 -7.17 12.65
N GLN A 125 -20.06 -6.05 12.20
CA GLN A 125 -20.99 -5.24 13.00
C GLN A 125 -22.25 -6.01 13.40
N ASP A 126 -22.84 -6.76 12.46
CA ASP A 126 -24.00 -7.60 12.74
C ASP A 126 -23.66 -8.70 13.77
N ALA A 127 -22.51 -9.36 13.62
CA ALA A 127 -22.03 -10.36 14.56
C ALA A 127 -21.74 -9.78 15.96
N GLN A 128 -21.16 -8.57 16.02
CA GLN A 128 -20.96 -7.86 17.29
C GLN A 128 -22.29 -7.51 17.96
N ALA A 129 -23.29 -7.05 17.19
CA ALA A 129 -24.63 -6.78 17.71
C ALA A 129 -25.33 -8.06 18.23
N GLU A 130 -25.12 -9.21 17.57
CA GLU A 130 -25.61 -10.49 18.07
C GLU A 130 -24.90 -10.92 19.37
N LEU A 131 -23.58 -10.77 19.46
CA LEU A 131 -22.83 -11.05 20.69
C LEU A 131 -23.32 -10.18 21.86
N ASP A 132 -23.59 -8.90 21.63
CA ASP A 132 -24.12 -8.01 22.65
C ASP A 132 -25.55 -8.40 23.07
N ARG A 133 -26.39 -8.84 22.14
CA ARG A 133 -27.71 -9.42 22.48
C ARG A 133 -27.57 -10.68 23.33
N ILE A 134 -26.65 -11.58 22.98
CA ILE A 134 -26.40 -12.81 23.75
C ILE A 134 -25.91 -12.47 25.16
N ARG A 135 -25.00 -11.51 25.32
CA ARG A 135 -24.54 -11.02 26.62
C ARG A 135 -25.70 -10.48 27.47
N LEU A 136 -26.55 -9.64 26.89
CA LEU A 136 -27.74 -9.12 27.57
C LEU A 136 -28.72 -10.22 28.00
N LEU A 137 -28.88 -11.28 27.20
CA LEU A 137 -29.69 -12.44 27.57
C LEU A 137 -29.06 -13.25 28.69
N LEU A 138 -27.73 -13.41 28.67
CA LEU A 138 -26.98 -14.09 29.72
C LEU A 138 -27.11 -13.35 31.06
N ASP A 139 -26.94 -12.02 31.04
CA ASP A 139 -27.07 -11.17 32.24
C ASP A 139 -28.48 -11.24 32.83
N LYS A 140 -29.51 -11.25 31.97
CA LYS A 140 -30.90 -11.46 32.41
C LYS A 140 -31.12 -12.83 33.04
N GLN A 141 -30.61 -13.90 32.42
CA GLN A 141 -30.73 -15.25 32.99
C GLN A 141 -29.99 -15.39 34.33
N GLN A 142 -28.84 -14.74 34.50
CA GLN A 142 -28.13 -14.71 35.78
C GLN A 142 -28.90 -13.92 36.85
N ALA A 143 -29.52 -12.81 36.47
CA ALA A 143 -30.36 -12.03 37.39
C ALA A 143 -31.61 -12.83 37.83
N ASP A 144 -32.26 -13.54 36.90
CA ASP A 144 -33.44 -14.37 37.17
C ASP A 144 -33.07 -15.62 38.00
N GLY A 145 -31.95 -16.29 37.68
CA GLY A 145 -31.44 -17.42 38.46
C GLY A 145 -31.11 -17.06 39.91
N ASN A 146 -30.51 -15.88 40.13
CA ASN A 146 -30.27 -15.35 41.48
C ASN A 146 -31.58 -15.06 42.23
N ALA A 147 -32.63 -14.61 41.53
CA ALA A 147 -33.94 -14.36 42.13
C ALA A 147 -34.66 -15.67 42.51
N GLU A 148 -34.54 -16.72 41.71
CA GLU A 148 -35.08 -18.05 42.02
C GLU A 148 -34.35 -18.73 43.18
N GLU A 149 -33.02 -18.59 43.27
CA GLU A 149 -32.24 -19.08 44.41
C GLU A 149 -32.61 -18.38 45.72
N LEU A 150 -32.85 -17.06 45.69
CA LEU A 150 -33.34 -16.30 46.84
C LEU A 150 -34.74 -16.75 47.28
N ARG A 151 -35.62 -17.06 46.32
CA ARG A 151 -36.95 -17.63 46.60
C ARG A 151 -36.85 -19.01 47.26
N ARG A 152 -36.01 -19.91 46.75
CA ARG A 152 -35.76 -21.22 47.37
C ARG A 152 -35.25 -21.10 48.79
N LYS A 153 -34.30 -20.18 49.06
CA LYS A 153 -33.77 -19.96 50.41
C LYS A 153 -34.85 -19.43 51.36
N TYR A 154 -35.74 -18.57 50.86
CA TYR A 154 -36.87 -18.06 51.64
C TYR A 154 -37.92 -19.15 51.95
N GLU A 155 -38.27 -19.98 50.97
CA GLU A 155 -39.18 -21.11 51.16
C GLU A 155 -38.61 -22.16 52.13
N ALA A 156 -37.34 -22.53 51.99
CA ALA A 156 -36.66 -23.44 52.91
C ALA A 156 -36.61 -22.90 54.35
N SER A 157 -36.48 -21.58 54.53
CA SER A 157 -36.52 -20.93 55.85
C SER A 157 -37.92 -20.97 56.47
N LYS A 158 -38.97 -20.84 55.66
CA LYS A 158 -40.36 -20.95 56.09
C LYS A 158 -40.71 -22.39 56.49
N ASP A 159 -40.26 -23.37 55.72
CA ASP A 159 -40.48 -24.79 56.01
C ASP A 159 -39.76 -25.24 57.30
N TRP A 160 -38.57 -24.69 57.56
CA TRP A 160 -37.86 -24.91 58.83
C TRP A 160 -38.66 -24.38 60.04
N GLN A 161 -39.29 -23.20 59.93
CA GLN A 161 -40.13 -22.64 60.99
C GLN A 161 -41.41 -23.45 61.23
N CYS A 162 -42.03 -23.98 60.17
CA CYS A 162 -43.21 -24.84 60.28
C CYS A 162 -42.90 -26.19 60.95
N ASN A 163 -41.74 -26.78 60.67
CA ASN A 163 -41.32 -28.03 61.31
C ASN A 163 -40.98 -27.86 62.80
N GLN A 164 -40.52 -26.69 63.23
CA GLN A 164 -40.26 -26.41 64.64
C GLN A 164 -41.57 -26.28 65.46
N ALA A 165 -42.67 -25.86 64.84
CA ALA A 165 -43.99 -25.80 65.46
C ALA A 165 -44.66 -27.18 65.60
N ALA A 166 -44.32 -28.15 64.76
CA ALA A 166 -44.89 -29.51 64.79
C ALA A 166 -44.28 -30.43 65.86
N LEU A 167 -43.11 -30.09 66.42
CA LEU A 167 -42.41 -30.89 67.44
C LEU A 167 -42.90 -30.67 68.88
N VAL A 168 -43.86 -29.77 69.12
CA VAL A 168 -44.37 -29.44 70.48
C VAL A 168 -45.70 -30.15 70.81
N SER A 169 -46.29 -30.91 69.89
CA SER A 169 -47.54 -31.66 70.16
C SER A 169 -47.46 -33.13 69.75
N GLY A 170 -46.64 -33.91 70.45
CA GLY A 170 -46.63 -35.37 70.36
C GLY A 170 -47.36 -36.01 71.55
N THR A 171 -48.65 -36.34 71.39
CA THR A 171 -49.39 -37.22 72.31
C THR A 171 -49.31 -38.67 71.79
N PRO A 172 -49.07 -39.69 72.63
CA PRO A 172 -48.98 -41.07 72.17
C PRO A 172 -50.37 -41.72 72.15
N VAL A 173 -50.76 -42.29 71.01
CA VAL A 173 -51.97 -43.12 70.91
C VAL A 173 -51.63 -44.55 71.32
N ALA A 174 -52.26 -44.99 72.40
CA ALA A 174 -52.21 -46.34 72.93
C ALA A 174 -52.84 -47.34 71.94
N HIS A 175 -52.13 -48.44 71.67
CA HIS A 175 -52.68 -49.59 70.96
C HIS A 175 -53.05 -50.69 71.96
N VAL A 176 -54.35 -50.95 72.09
CA VAL A 176 -54.95 -51.99 72.94
C VAL A 176 -55.14 -53.27 72.08
N PRO A 177 -54.83 -54.47 72.60
CA PRO A 177 -54.87 -55.72 71.84
C PRO A 177 -56.27 -56.39 71.89
N PRO A 178 -56.64 -57.25 70.94
CA PRO A 178 -57.76 -58.15 71.12
C PRO A 178 -57.31 -59.57 71.52
N LYS A 179 -57.82 -60.05 72.65
CA LYS A 179 -58.15 -61.48 72.91
C LYS A 179 -59.62 -61.67 72.50
N PRO A 180 -60.04 -62.84 71.97
CA PRO A 180 -60.51 -63.98 72.80
C PRO A 180 -60.22 -65.35 72.12
N ASN A 181 -60.48 -66.57 72.59
CA ASN A 181 -61.21 -67.17 73.71
C ASN A 181 -60.69 -68.63 73.90
N PRO A 182 -60.99 -69.30 75.02
CA PRO A 182 -60.52 -70.66 75.31
C PRO A 182 -61.52 -71.72 74.78
N CYS A 183 -61.02 -72.67 73.99
CA CYS A 183 -61.77 -73.89 73.68
C CYS A 183 -61.18 -75.09 74.43
N SER A 184 -62.01 -75.62 75.30
CA SER A 184 -61.94 -76.92 75.94
C SER A 184 -61.94 -78.08 74.94
N VAL A 185 -61.04 -79.04 75.11
CA VAL A 185 -61.32 -80.45 74.78
C VAL A 185 -60.67 -81.35 75.83
N LEU A 186 -61.53 -81.93 76.68
CA LEU A 186 -61.29 -83.17 77.41
C LEU A 186 -61.55 -84.32 76.44
N LEU A 187 -60.59 -85.24 76.23
CA LEU A 187 -60.92 -86.61 75.79
C LEU A 187 -59.71 -87.58 75.88
N GLY A 188 -59.91 -88.66 76.66
CA GLY A 188 -59.56 -90.03 76.26
C GLY A 188 -58.16 -90.57 76.55
N THR A 189 -57.82 -90.88 77.80
CA THR A 189 -56.52 -91.47 78.21
C THR A 189 -56.31 -92.97 77.88
N ALA A 190 -56.86 -93.52 76.79
CA ALA A 190 -56.62 -94.92 76.42
C ALA A 190 -56.60 -95.11 74.88
N GLY A 191 -55.47 -94.76 74.26
CA GLY A 191 -55.23 -94.82 72.80
C GLY A 191 -54.17 -93.81 72.33
N LEU A 192 -53.98 -92.75 73.12
CA LEU A 192 -53.12 -91.59 72.88
C LEU A 192 -51.59 -91.81 72.89
N ARG A 193 -51.08 -93.06 72.85
CA ARG A 193 -49.64 -93.29 72.66
C ARG A 193 -49.31 -93.46 71.18
N ASN A 194 -49.98 -94.37 70.48
CA ASN A 194 -49.65 -94.67 69.08
C ASN A 194 -50.04 -93.56 68.08
N GLU A 195 -51.10 -92.79 68.34
CA GLU A 195 -51.47 -91.62 67.50
C GLU A 195 -50.56 -90.42 67.80
N ARG A 196 -50.23 -90.21 69.08
CA ARG A 196 -49.27 -89.21 69.51
C ARG A 196 -47.88 -89.46 68.92
N ASP A 197 -47.41 -90.70 68.89
CA ASP A 197 -46.12 -91.06 68.28
C ASP A 197 -46.09 -90.84 66.75
N ARG A 198 -47.23 -90.97 66.05
CA ARG A 198 -47.33 -90.67 64.61
C ARG A 198 -47.38 -89.19 64.33
N ASP A 199 -48.12 -88.44 65.14
CA ASP A 199 -48.20 -86.99 65.03
C ASP A 199 -46.86 -86.35 65.43
N GLU A 200 -46.16 -86.92 66.42
CA GLU A 200 -44.80 -86.53 66.81
C GLU A 200 -43.80 -86.74 65.67
N LYS A 201 -43.80 -87.92 65.01
CA LYS A 201 -42.95 -88.15 63.82
C LYS A 201 -43.28 -87.22 62.64
N ARG A 202 -44.55 -86.92 62.41
CA ARG A 202 -44.96 -85.97 61.36
C ARG A 202 -44.52 -84.55 61.68
N LEU A 203 -44.60 -84.15 62.96
CA LEU A 203 -44.10 -82.87 63.43
C LEU A 203 -42.58 -82.81 63.28
N GLU A 204 -41.84 -83.85 63.67
CA GLU A 204 -40.39 -83.94 63.48
C GLU A 204 -39.99 -83.85 61.99
N ASP A 205 -40.69 -84.55 61.09
CA ASP A 205 -40.46 -84.47 59.64
C ASP A 205 -40.76 -83.07 59.08
N MET A 206 -41.82 -82.42 59.55
CA MET A 206 -42.17 -81.05 59.16
C MET A 206 -41.18 -80.04 59.72
N GLU A 207 -40.75 -80.20 60.96
CA GLU A 207 -39.68 -79.39 61.57
C GLU A 207 -38.37 -79.56 60.81
N TYR A 208 -38.02 -80.77 60.39
CA TYR A 208 -36.83 -81.02 59.57
C TYR A 208 -36.93 -80.35 58.20
N ARG A 209 -38.09 -80.42 57.54
CA ARG A 209 -38.33 -79.74 56.26
C ARG A 209 -38.32 -78.22 56.40
N LEU A 210 -38.90 -77.68 57.47
CA LEU A 210 -38.87 -76.24 57.77
C LEU A 210 -37.43 -75.77 58.02
N LYS A 211 -36.68 -76.47 58.88
CA LYS A 211 -35.24 -76.18 59.10
C LYS A 211 -34.46 -76.20 57.80
N ARG A 212 -34.66 -77.21 56.94
CA ARG A 212 -33.99 -77.29 55.63
C ARG A 212 -34.40 -76.17 54.67
N ALA A 213 -35.65 -75.72 54.72
CA ALA A 213 -36.13 -74.58 53.93
C ALA A 213 -35.56 -73.25 54.46
N ASP A 214 -35.50 -73.08 55.78
CA ASP A 214 -34.87 -71.91 56.43
C ASP A 214 -33.38 -71.83 56.11
N ASP A 215 -32.66 -72.96 56.15
CA ASP A 215 -31.26 -73.03 55.76
C ASP A 215 -31.08 -72.70 54.26
N ALA A 216 -31.96 -73.19 53.38
CA ALA A 216 -31.92 -72.87 51.96
C ALA A 216 -32.29 -71.40 51.66
N LEU A 217 -33.14 -70.77 52.48
CA LEU A 217 -33.44 -69.34 52.40
C LEU A 217 -32.24 -68.51 52.85
N ARG A 218 -31.59 -68.88 53.96
CA ARG A 218 -30.35 -68.23 54.42
C ARG A 218 -29.25 -68.30 53.36
N ASP A 219 -29.02 -69.47 52.77
CA ASP A 219 -28.05 -69.64 51.67
C ASP A 219 -28.36 -68.72 50.47
N ARG A 220 -29.64 -68.49 50.17
CA ARG A 220 -30.05 -67.60 49.07
C ARG A 220 -29.92 -66.13 49.46
N GLU A 221 -30.24 -65.77 50.69
CA GLU A 221 -30.06 -64.42 51.23
C GLU A 221 -28.58 -64.05 51.26
N ASP A 222 -27.70 -64.96 51.66
CA ASP A 222 -26.26 -64.73 51.68
C ASP A 222 -25.71 -64.57 50.26
N ARG A 223 -26.16 -65.40 49.29
CA ARG A 223 -25.82 -65.19 47.88
C ARG A 223 -26.37 -63.88 47.32
N ALA A 224 -27.57 -63.47 47.72
CA ALA A 224 -28.15 -62.20 47.29
C ALA A 224 -27.30 -61.03 47.80
N LYS A 225 -26.91 -61.04 49.08
CA LYS A 225 -25.99 -60.05 49.66
C LYS A 225 -24.64 -60.03 48.94
N ASP A 226 -24.04 -61.19 48.66
CA ASP A 226 -22.79 -61.26 47.90
C ASP A 226 -22.93 -60.63 46.50
N THR A 227 -24.06 -60.83 45.82
CA THR A 227 -24.31 -60.22 44.52
C THR A 227 -24.58 -58.71 44.62
N GLU A 228 -25.28 -58.26 45.65
CA GLU A 228 -25.51 -56.83 45.91
C GLU A 228 -24.19 -56.11 46.21
N GLU A 229 -23.31 -56.70 47.03
CA GLU A 229 -21.98 -56.16 47.29
C GLU A 229 -21.12 -56.09 46.02
N ARG A 230 -21.18 -57.10 45.16
CA ARG A 230 -20.47 -57.08 43.87
C ARG A 230 -21.02 -56.01 42.93
N LEU A 231 -22.34 -55.81 42.89
CA LEU A 231 -22.95 -54.75 42.10
C LEU A 231 -22.58 -53.36 42.63
N ALA A 232 -22.54 -53.17 43.95
CA ALA A 232 -22.10 -51.92 44.56
C ALA A 232 -20.65 -51.59 44.19
N ARG A 233 -19.73 -52.56 44.29
CA ARG A 233 -18.32 -52.38 43.87
C ARG A 233 -18.21 -52.06 42.38
N LEU A 234 -18.97 -52.76 41.53
CA LEU A 234 -18.95 -52.50 40.09
C LEU A 234 -19.50 -51.10 39.75
N GLN A 235 -20.48 -50.62 40.50
CA GLN A 235 -20.99 -49.26 40.36
C GLN A 235 -19.94 -48.22 40.76
N GLU A 236 -19.24 -48.44 41.86
CA GLU A 236 -18.12 -47.59 42.29
C GLU A 236 -17.01 -47.56 41.21
N ASP A 237 -16.56 -48.72 40.75
CA ASP A 237 -15.56 -48.84 39.67
C ASP A 237 -16.01 -48.12 38.39
N TYR A 238 -17.29 -48.23 38.03
CA TYR A 238 -17.85 -47.53 36.87
C TYR A 238 -17.88 -46.00 37.08
N THR A 239 -18.21 -45.54 38.28
CA THR A 239 -18.17 -44.09 38.58
C THR A 239 -16.74 -43.55 38.56
N ASP A 240 -15.77 -44.29 39.07
CA ASP A 240 -14.36 -43.92 39.04
C ASP A 240 -13.83 -43.91 37.59
N LEU A 241 -14.18 -44.92 36.79
CA LEU A 241 -13.82 -44.97 35.37
C LEU A 241 -14.44 -43.80 34.60
N ARG A 242 -15.68 -43.44 34.91
CA ARG A 242 -16.34 -42.28 34.30
C ARG A 242 -15.65 -40.97 34.67
N GLN A 243 -15.33 -40.77 35.94
CA GLN A 243 -14.62 -39.57 36.40
C GLN A 243 -13.22 -39.45 35.77
N THR A 244 -12.47 -40.56 35.69
CA THR A 244 -11.15 -40.58 35.03
C THR A 244 -11.26 -40.27 33.54
N TYR A 245 -12.27 -40.81 32.85
CA TYR A 245 -12.51 -40.48 31.44
C TYR A 245 -12.87 -39.01 31.23
N GLU A 246 -13.74 -38.44 32.09
CA GLU A 246 -14.12 -37.03 32.05
C GLU A 246 -12.89 -36.12 32.29
N ALA A 247 -12.03 -36.47 33.25
CA ALA A 247 -10.78 -35.76 33.52
C ALA A 247 -9.81 -35.81 32.31
N LEU A 248 -9.57 -37.00 31.75
CA LEU A 248 -8.74 -37.19 30.56
C LEU A 248 -9.27 -36.40 29.35
N ARG A 249 -10.59 -36.36 29.18
CA ARG A 249 -11.23 -35.57 28.12
C ARG A 249 -11.01 -34.07 28.33
N SER A 250 -11.14 -33.57 29.56
CA SER A 250 -10.86 -32.16 29.86
C SER A 250 -9.39 -31.80 29.67
N ASP A 251 -8.47 -32.67 30.06
CA ASP A 251 -7.03 -32.47 29.89
C ASP A 251 -6.65 -32.44 28.40
N HIS A 252 -7.25 -33.33 27.59
CA HIS A 252 -7.03 -33.34 26.15
C HIS A 252 -7.55 -32.06 25.49
N ALA A 253 -8.76 -31.61 25.86
CA ALA A 253 -9.31 -30.34 25.34
C ALA A 253 -8.45 -29.14 25.75
N ALA A 254 -7.93 -29.13 26.99
CA ALA A 254 -7.01 -28.09 27.45
C ALA A 254 -5.67 -28.12 26.71
N ALA A 255 -5.15 -29.31 26.39
CA ALA A 255 -3.92 -29.47 25.60
C ALA A 255 -4.11 -28.97 24.16
N GLU A 256 -5.23 -29.28 23.52
CA GLU A 256 -5.56 -28.79 22.18
C GLU A 256 -5.71 -27.27 22.15
N ALA A 257 -6.42 -26.69 23.13
CA ALA A 257 -6.53 -25.24 23.26
C ALA A 257 -5.16 -24.57 23.45
N LYS A 258 -4.26 -25.15 24.25
CA LYS A 258 -2.88 -24.65 24.41
C LYS A 258 -2.08 -24.72 23.12
N LEU A 259 -2.23 -25.78 22.32
CA LEU A 259 -1.57 -25.90 21.01
C LEU A 259 -2.07 -24.83 20.04
N GLN A 260 -3.39 -24.63 19.95
CA GLN A 260 -3.98 -23.59 19.10
C GLN A 260 -3.52 -22.19 19.49
N ILE A 261 -3.49 -21.88 20.79
CA ILE A 261 -2.94 -20.61 21.29
C ILE A 261 -1.46 -20.49 20.91
N GLY A 262 -0.67 -21.54 21.10
CA GLY A 262 0.75 -21.55 20.75
C GLY A 262 1.01 -21.30 19.25
N ASP A 263 0.21 -21.90 18.37
CA ASP A 263 0.33 -21.71 16.93
C ASP A 263 -0.12 -20.30 16.51
N ASN A 264 -1.20 -19.76 17.09
CA ASN A 264 -1.62 -18.38 16.85
C ASN A 264 -0.55 -17.38 17.30
N THR A 265 0.07 -17.58 18.47
CA THR A 265 1.16 -16.72 18.95
C THR A 265 2.36 -16.77 18.01
N ARG A 266 2.76 -17.95 17.53
CA ARG A 266 3.86 -18.09 16.55
C ARG A 266 3.56 -17.36 15.24
N GLN A 267 2.33 -17.46 14.75
CA GLN A 267 1.91 -16.73 13.55
C GLN A 267 1.97 -15.21 13.77
N GLN A 268 1.53 -14.73 14.93
CA GLN A 268 1.64 -13.32 15.30
C GLN A 268 3.10 -12.87 15.40
N ASP A 269 3.96 -13.64 16.04
CA ASP A 269 5.40 -13.35 16.16
C ASP A 269 6.06 -13.26 14.79
N TRP A 270 5.73 -14.17 13.86
CA TRP A 270 6.22 -14.13 12.48
C TRP A 270 5.75 -12.87 11.74
N LYS A 271 4.48 -12.49 11.92
CA LYS A 271 3.93 -11.26 11.34
C LYS A 271 4.65 -10.03 11.90
N ILE A 272 4.87 -9.98 13.22
CA ILE A 272 5.60 -8.90 13.89
C ILE A 272 7.03 -8.82 13.37
N GLU A 273 7.74 -9.94 13.27
CA GLU A 273 9.13 -9.96 12.78
C GLU A 273 9.23 -9.47 11.34
N ARG A 274 8.29 -9.88 10.47
CA ARG A 274 8.22 -9.39 9.09
C ARG A 274 8.00 -7.88 9.04
N LEU A 275 7.00 -7.37 9.77
CA LEU A 275 6.70 -5.94 9.83
C LEU A 275 7.88 -5.14 10.42
N ALA A 276 8.60 -5.70 11.39
CA ALA A 276 9.80 -5.08 11.94
C ALA A 276 10.95 -5.00 10.92
N LYS A 277 11.12 -6.02 10.07
CA LYS A 277 12.10 -5.99 8.96
C LYS A 277 11.72 -4.95 7.90
N GLU A 278 10.44 -4.91 7.51
CA GLU A 278 9.91 -3.93 6.56
C GLU A 278 10.07 -2.50 7.11
N ASN A 279 9.75 -2.25 8.39
CA ASN A 279 9.96 -0.94 9.02
C ASN A 279 11.43 -0.52 9.02
N ARG A 280 12.37 -1.43 9.34
CA ARG A 280 13.81 -1.12 9.27
C ARG A 280 14.25 -0.79 7.84
N ALA A 281 13.74 -1.49 6.84
CA ALA A 281 14.03 -1.19 5.45
C ALA A 281 13.50 0.21 5.05
N LEU A 282 12.28 0.55 5.49
CA LEU A 282 11.71 1.88 5.29
C LEU A 282 12.50 2.97 6.01
N GLU A 283 12.98 2.73 7.23
CA GLU A 283 13.84 3.66 7.96
C GLU A 283 15.14 3.94 7.18
N VAL A 284 15.80 2.89 6.67
CA VAL A 284 17.01 3.04 5.83
C VAL A 284 16.69 3.87 4.58
N ALA A 285 15.64 3.53 3.85
CA ALA A 285 15.21 4.29 2.67
C ALA A 285 14.90 5.76 3.00
N ASN A 286 14.28 6.04 4.15
CA ASN A 286 14.00 7.40 4.60
C ASN A 286 15.30 8.17 4.90
N THR A 287 16.31 7.51 5.51
CA THR A 287 17.62 8.14 5.72
C THR A 287 18.36 8.44 4.42
N GLU A 288 18.24 7.57 3.41
CA GLU A 288 18.79 7.78 2.08
C GLU A 288 18.12 8.95 1.37
N LEU A 289 16.78 9.00 1.39
CA LEU A 289 16.02 10.14 0.83
C LEU A 289 16.38 11.47 1.51
N ARG A 290 16.62 11.47 2.82
CA ARG A 290 17.09 12.69 3.51
C ARG A 290 18.48 13.12 3.06
N LYS A 291 19.38 12.18 2.75
CA LYS A 291 20.71 12.49 2.20
C LYS A 291 20.58 13.07 0.80
N THR A 292 19.80 12.45 -0.08
CA THR A 292 19.60 12.95 -1.45
C THR A 292 18.96 14.34 -1.45
N VAL A 293 18.03 14.62 -0.54
CA VAL A 293 17.45 15.96 -0.37
C VAL A 293 18.50 16.99 0.06
N GLN A 294 19.42 16.63 0.95
CA GLN A 294 20.52 17.52 1.33
C GLN A 294 21.49 17.77 0.17
N GLU A 295 21.83 16.73 -0.60
CA GLU A 295 22.68 16.84 -1.78
C GLU A 295 22.06 17.77 -2.83
N VAL A 296 20.78 17.57 -3.18
CA VAL A 296 20.05 18.45 -4.11
C VAL A 296 19.96 19.88 -3.57
N LYS A 297 19.81 20.06 -2.26
CA LYS A 297 19.83 21.39 -1.64
C LYS A 297 21.19 22.07 -1.80
N THR A 298 22.29 21.34 -1.62
CA THR A 298 23.63 21.89 -1.83
C THR A 298 23.88 22.22 -3.31
N GLU A 299 23.49 21.34 -4.23
CA GLU A 299 23.61 21.59 -5.67
C GLU A 299 22.80 22.81 -6.11
N ASN A 300 21.58 22.97 -5.60
CA ASN A 300 20.75 24.14 -5.89
C ASN A 300 21.36 25.44 -5.37
N LEU A 301 22.04 25.42 -4.22
CA LEU A 301 22.77 26.58 -3.71
C LEU A 301 23.92 26.94 -4.65
N GLU A 302 24.72 25.96 -5.08
CA GLU A 302 25.81 26.20 -6.04
C GLU A 302 25.33 26.72 -7.39
N VAL A 303 24.21 26.19 -7.91
CA VAL A 303 23.59 26.69 -9.15
C VAL A 303 23.08 28.11 -8.95
N SER A 304 22.44 28.40 -7.82
CA SER A 304 21.95 29.74 -7.50
C SER A 304 23.10 30.75 -7.41
N GLU A 305 24.21 30.38 -6.78
CA GLU A 305 25.43 31.21 -6.73
C GLU A 305 25.99 31.47 -8.14
N LYS A 306 26.04 30.45 -8.99
CA LYS A 306 26.49 30.60 -10.39
C LYS A 306 25.57 31.52 -11.20
N ILE A 307 24.24 31.43 -11.01
CA ILE A 307 23.28 32.32 -11.66
C ILE A 307 23.55 33.78 -11.27
N VAL A 308 23.76 34.06 -9.99
CA VAL A 308 24.08 35.42 -9.51
C VAL A 308 25.37 35.93 -10.13
N LEU A 309 26.41 35.09 -10.21
CA LEU A 309 27.68 35.45 -10.85
C LEU A 309 27.51 35.76 -12.35
N LEU A 310 26.77 34.92 -13.08
CA LEU A 310 26.49 35.12 -14.50
C LEU A 310 25.64 36.38 -14.75
N ASP A 311 24.69 36.68 -13.87
CA ASP A 311 23.91 37.93 -13.92
C ASP A 311 24.80 39.16 -13.75
N ASP A 312 25.76 39.11 -12.82
CA ASP A 312 26.73 40.19 -12.62
C ASP A 312 27.67 40.35 -13.82
N GLU A 313 28.12 39.25 -14.43
CA GLU A 313 28.90 39.27 -15.67
C GLU A 313 28.10 39.86 -16.84
N LEU A 314 26.83 39.48 -16.98
CA LEU A 314 25.93 39.99 -18.00
C LEU A 314 25.66 41.49 -17.82
N ARG A 315 25.47 41.96 -16.57
CA ARG A 315 25.36 43.40 -16.28
C ARG A 315 26.63 44.16 -16.68
N LYS A 316 27.82 43.61 -16.38
CA LYS A 316 29.10 44.22 -16.78
C LYS A 316 29.27 44.24 -18.29
N ALA A 317 28.87 43.17 -18.98
CA ALA A 317 28.92 43.10 -20.44
C ALA A 317 28.00 44.14 -21.09
N LYS A 318 26.76 44.27 -20.62
CA LYS A 318 25.81 45.29 -21.09
C LYS A 318 26.31 46.72 -20.85
N ALA A 319 26.93 46.98 -19.71
CA ALA A 319 27.55 48.29 -19.45
C ALA A 319 28.68 48.60 -20.45
N ARG A 320 29.52 47.61 -20.78
CA ARG A 320 30.58 47.76 -21.79
C ARG A 320 30.02 47.96 -23.20
N GLU A 321 28.93 47.29 -23.54
CA GLU A 321 28.24 47.46 -24.83
C GLU A 321 27.74 48.91 -24.98
N LEU A 322 27.05 49.44 -23.96
CA LEU A 322 26.61 50.84 -23.94
C LEU A 322 27.78 51.83 -24.07
N ASP A 323 28.90 51.57 -23.39
CA ASP A 323 30.10 52.41 -23.53
C ASP A 323 30.69 52.36 -24.95
N LEU A 324 30.66 51.19 -25.60
CA LEU A 324 31.14 51.03 -26.98
C LEU A 324 30.20 51.68 -27.99
N ASP A 325 28.89 51.57 -27.80
CA ASP A 325 27.88 52.23 -28.64
C ASP A 325 28.02 53.76 -28.56
N ALA A 326 28.18 54.31 -27.35
CA ALA A 326 28.42 55.73 -27.16
C ALA A 326 29.71 56.20 -27.87
N ARG A 327 30.79 55.39 -27.82
CA ARG A 327 32.04 55.68 -28.57
C ARG A 327 31.83 55.56 -30.07
N HIS A 328 31.04 54.61 -30.53
CA HIS A 328 30.73 54.45 -31.94
C HIS A 328 29.95 55.65 -32.48
N GLU A 329 28.92 56.11 -31.76
CA GLU A 329 28.16 57.31 -32.09
C GLU A 329 29.06 58.56 -32.15
N GLN A 330 29.98 58.71 -31.20
CA GLN A 330 30.98 59.80 -31.22
C GLN A 330 31.85 59.76 -32.47
N LEU A 331 32.43 58.60 -32.81
CA LEU A 331 33.26 58.43 -34.01
C LEU A 331 32.47 58.66 -35.30
N VAL A 332 31.20 58.28 -35.35
CA VAL A 332 30.31 58.54 -36.49
C VAL A 332 30.07 60.05 -36.64
N ALA A 333 29.84 60.77 -35.54
CA ALA A 333 29.68 62.22 -35.55
C ALA A 333 30.98 62.94 -36.00
N GLU A 334 32.13 62.55 -35.45
CA GLU A 334 33.44 63.07 -35.86
C GLU A 334 33.71 62.83 -37.35
N ARG A 335 33.41 61.62 -37.84
CA ARG A 335 33.50 61.31 -39.27
C ARG A 335 32.60 62.22 -40.11
N GLY A 336 31.39 62.51 -39.65
CA GLY A 336 30.47 63.44 -40.31
C GLY A 336 31.08 64.84 -40.45
N LEU A 337 31.64 65.38 -39.36
CA LEU A 337 32.33 66.68 -39.34
C LEU A 337 33.55 66.71 -40.27
N MET A 338 34.31 65.61 -40.33
CA MET A 338 35.46 65.50 -41.23
C MET A 338 35.03 65.48 -42.71
N LEU A 339 33.90 64.83 -43.03
CA LEU A 339 33.35 64.83 -44.39
C LEU A 339 32.85 66.23 -44.79
N THR A 340 32.18 66.96 -43.90
CA THR A 340 31.75 68.34 -44.20
C THR A 340 32.95 69.25 -44.40
N ALA A 341 33.98 69.17 -43.54
CA ALA A 341 35.22 69.93 -43.71
C ALA A 341 35.95 69.56 -45.02
N GLN A 342 35.91 68.29 -45.44
CA GLN A 342 36.46 67.86 -46.72
C GLN A 342 35.70 68.49 -47.91
N GLU A 343 34.38 68.58 -47.83
CA GLU A 343 33.55 69.22 -48.87
C GLU A 343 33.78 70.72 -48.94
N GLU A 344 33.89 71.40 -47.79
CA GLU A 344 34.23 72.82 -47.70
C GLU A 344 35.60 73.09 -48.33
N LEU A 345 36.64 72.32 -47.96
CA LEU A 345 37.97 72.45 -48.56
C LEU A 345 37.94 72.21 -50.08
N ARG A 346 37.15 71.24 -50.56
CA ARG A 346 36.98 71.02 -52.00
C ARG A 346 36.33 72.22 -52.69
N ALA A 347 35.29 72.81 -52.09
CA ALA A 347 34.63 74.00 -52.61
C ALA A 347 35.58 75.21 -52.63
N GLU A 348 36.33 75.43 -51.55
CA GLU A 348 37.36 76.48 -51.46
C GLU A 348 38.44 76.30 -52.53
N VAL A 349 38.94 75.07 -52.74
CA VAL A 349 39.94 74.80 -53.79
C VAL A 349 39.37 75.14 -55.17
N VAL A 350 38.13 74.76 -55.46
CA VAL A 350 37.47 75.08 -56.73
C VAL A 350 37.31 76.59 -56.89
N GLU A 351 36.87 77.30 -55.86
CA GLU A 351 36.74 78.77 -55.87
C GLU A 351 38.10 79.45 -56.11
N LYS A 352 39.15 79.00 -55.40
CA LYS A 352 40.52 79.51 -55.56
C LYS A 352 41.07 79.23 -56.95
N MET A 353 40.82 78.05 -57.53
CA MET A 353 41.19 77.78 -58.93
C MET A 353 40.43 78.70 -59.89
N GLY A 354 39.14 78.93 -59.68
CA GLY A 354 38.37 79.88 -60.50
C GLY A 354 38.94 81.30 -60.44
N LEU A 355 39.36 81.77 -59.27
CA LEU A 355 40.05 83.05 -59.10
C LEU A 355 41.41 83.08 -59.80
N LEU A 356 42.16 81.98 -59.78
CA LEU A 356 43.42 81.85 -60.52
C LEU A 356 43.18 81.90 -62.03
N ASP A 357 42.16 81.20 -62.53
CA ASP A 357 41.77 81.23 -63.94
C ASP A 357 41.34 82.63 -64.37
N GLU A 358 40.57 83.34 -63.53
CA GLU A 358 40.21 84.75 -63.76
C GLU A 358 41.44 85.65 -63.77
N PHE A 359 42.37 85.46 -62.83
CA PHE A 359 43.62 86.21 -62.77
C PHE A 359 44.45 85.97 -64.02
N GLU A 360 44.61 84.71 -64.44
CA GLU A 360 45.32 84.33 -65.66
C GLU A 360 44.65 84.93 -66.90
N ALA A 361 43.33 84.87 -67.00
CA ALA A 361 42.58 85.49 -68.10
C ALA A 361 42.77 87.01 -68.15
N ARG A 362 42.72 87.69 -67.00
CA ARG A 362 42.99 89.15 -66.90
C ARG A 362 44.44 89.47 -67.26
N PHE A 363 45.39 88.68 -66.77
CA PHE A 363 46.82 88.83 -67.08
C PHE A 363 47.06 88.65 -68.58
N GLN A 364 46.51 87.61 -69.21
CA GLN A 364 46.60 87.39 -70.65
C GLN A 364 45.95 88.54 -71.45
N ARG A 365 44.82 89.09 -71.00
CA ARG A 365 44.21 90.28 -71.64
C ARG A 365 45.11 91.51 -71.54
N GLN A 366 45.66 91.81 -70.36
CA GLN A 366 46.60 92.91 -70.18
C GLN A 366 47.86 92.71 -71.03
N TYR A 367 48.46 91.52 -70.99
CA TYR A 367 49.62 91.16 -71.81
C TYR A 367 49.34 91.33 -73.31
N LYS A 368 48.18 90.86 -73.80
CA LYS A 368 47.72 91.05 -75.18
C LYS A 368 47.36 92.50 -75.53
N SER A 369 47.01 93.35 -74.58
CA SER A 369 46.79 94.79 -74.82
C SER A 369 48.10 95.58 -74.88
N VAL A 370 49.13 95.13 -74.15
CA VAL A 370 50.47 95.73 -74.16
C VAL A 370 51.29 95.24 -75.37
N SER A 371 51.05 94.01 -75.85
CA SER A 371 51.74 93.44 -77.02
C SER A 371 51.58 94.26 -78.32
N PRO A 372 50.39 94.74 -78.73
CA PRO A 372 50.25 95.62 -79.88
C PRO A 372 50.70 97.06 -79.58
N ALA A 373 50.60 97.53 -78.32
CA ALA A 373 51.12 98.84 -77.93
C ALA A 373 52.66 98.89 -77.93
N ALA A 374 53.34 97.77 -77.67
CA ALA A 374 54.78 97.63 -77.84
C ALA A 374 55.17 97.40 -79.31
N ALA A 375 54.29 96.85 -80.14
CA ALA A 375 54.51 96.69 -81.58
C ALA A 375 54.20 97.97 -82.39
N SER A 376 53.51 98.96 -81.80
CA SER A 376 53.13 100.22 -82.45
C SER A 376 53.68 101.48 -81.78
N LEU A 377 54.65 101.36 -80.87
CA LEU A 377 55.44 102.52 -80.46
C LEU A 377 56.49 102.81 -81.55
N PRO A 378 56.44 103.96 -82.23
CA PRO A 378 57.58 104.41 -82.99
C PRO A 378 58.73 104.66 -82.02
N VAL A 379 59.91 104.19 -82.39
CA VAL A 379 61.18 104.65 -81.84
C VAL A 379 61.24 106.16 -82.06
N ALA A 380 60.86 106.94 -81.05
CA ALA A 380 61.08 108.38 -80.98
C ALA A 380 61.71 108.68 -79.62
N ALA A 381 63.02 108.89 -79.65
CA ALA A 381 63.83 109.32 -78.52
C ALA A 381 63.53 110.80 -78.18
N VAL A 382 63.31 111.08 -76.89
CA VAL A 382 63.42 112.39 -76.22
C VAL A 382 63.69 112.03 -74.74
N LEU A 383 64.92 111.99 -74.19
CA LEU A 383 65.85 113.07 -73.81
C LEU A 383 65.22 114.26 -73.07
N CYS A 384 65.84 114.64 -71.94
CA CYS A 384 65.52 115.74 -71.00
C CYS A 384 64.44 115.39 -69.95
N SER A 385 64.57 115.69 -68.65
CA SER A 385 65.60 116.36 -67.84
C SER A 385 65.09 116.41 -66.39
N GLN A 386 65.99 116.25 -65.42
CA GLN A 386 65.85 116.42 -63.96
C GLN A 386 65.14 115.31 -63.18
#